data_AF-A0A8T5W824-F1
#
_entry.id   AF-A0A8T5W824-F1
#
_cell.length_a   1.000
_cell.length_b   1.000
_cell.length_c   1.000
_cell.angle_alpha   90.00
_cell.angle_beta   90.00
_cell.angle_gamma   90.00
#
_symmetry.space_group_name_H-M   'P 1'
#
loop_
_entity.id
_entity.type
_entity.pdbx_description
1 polymer ?
#
loop_
_entity_poly.entity_id
_entity_poly.type
_entity_poly.pdbx_seq_one_letter_code
_entity_poly.pdbx_strand_id
1 'polypeptide(L)'
;MRVLLISPPIKNLITTNIPKVVDLERGYNPPLGLLYLASYAQKYTNHKIEVLDTIVEELDYPGIEERIKEIKPDVVGIQAMSFTLIDALLCAKIVKRIDKHIPVVFGGPHPT
;
A
#
# COMPACT_ATOMS: atom_id res chain seq x y z
N MET A 1 -6.60 -5.95 16.98
CA MET A 1 -5.68 -6.42 15.92
C MET A 1 -4.83 -5.26 15.42
N ARG A 2 -3.69 -5.57 14.81
CA ARG A 2 -2.82 -4.65 14.09
C ARG A 2 -3.16 -4.71 12.61
N VAL A 3 -3.60 -3.59 12.06
CA VAL A 3 -3.97 -3.44 10.65
C VAL A 3 -2.89 -2.58 9.99
N LEU A 4 -2.31 -3.09 8.91
CA LEU A 4 -1.38 -2.34 8.08
C LEU A 4 -2.06 -1.97 6.77
N LEU A 5 -2.08 -0.69 6.43
CA LEU A 5 -2.59 -0.17 5.15
C LEU A 5 -1.41 0.33 4.31
N ILE A 6 -1.21 -0.24 3.13
CA ILE A 6 -0.07 0.05 2.27
C ILE A 6 -0.52 0.86 1.05
N SER A 7 0.10 2.02 0.85
CA SER A 7 0.18 2.69 -0.45
C SER A 7 1.39 2.10 -1.19
N PRO A 8 1.21 1.35 -2.29
CA PRO A 8 2.32 0.67 -2.97
C PRO A 8 3.34 1.63 -3.55
N PRO A 9 4.59 1.17 -3.77
CA PRO A 9 5.58 1.97 -4.46
C PRO A 9 5.19 2.13 -5.94
N ILE A 10 5.89 3.01 -6.64
CA ILE A 10 5.68 3.28 -8.08
C ILE A 10 6.85 2.78 -8.94
N LYS A 11 7.48 1.67 -8.54
CA LYS A 11 8.67 1.13 -9.21
C LYS A 11 8.36 0.47 -10.56
N ASN A 12 7.15 -0.08 -10.71
CA ASN A 12 6.70 -0.77 -11.91
C ASN A 12 5.40 -0.16 -12.40
N LEU A 13 5.38 1.17 -12.54
CA LEU A 13 4.20 1.90 -13.00
C LEU A 13 3.80 1.38 -14.40
N ILE A 14 2.56 0.92 -14.53
CA ILE A 14 1.98 0.60 -15.84
C ILE A 14 1.74 1.92 -16.54
N THR A 15 2.52 2.22 -17.58
CA THR A 15 2.40 3.45 -18.37
C THR A 15 1.56 3.22 -19.62
N THR A 16 1.08 4.33 -20.20
CA THR A 16 0.43 4.33 -21.51
C THR A 16 1.28 5.12 -22.51
N ASN A 17 0.80 5.35 -23.72
CA ASN A 17 1.52 6.08 -24.77
C ASN A 17 1.58 7.61 -24.53
N ILE A 18 1.65 8.05 -23.28
CA ILE A 18 1.78 9.45 -22.89
C ILE A 18 3.26 9.87 -22.78
N PRO A 19 3.58 11.14 -23.04
CA PRO A 19 4.93 11.66 -22.84
C PRO A 19 5.41 11.46 -21.40
N LYS A 20 6.64 10.97 -21.22
CA LYS A 20 7.23 10.70 -19.89
C LYS A 20 7.18 11.88 -18.92
N VAL A 21 7.21 13.12 -19.44
CA VAL A 21 7.10 14.34 -18.62
C VAL A 21 5.80 14.38 -17.81
N VAL A 22 4.70 13.85 -18.34
CA VAL A 22 3.40 13.84 -17.66
C VAL A 22 3.42 12.90 -16.45
N ASP A 23 4.10 11.75 -16.56
CA ASP A 23 4.26 10.82 -15.44
C ASP A 23 5.22 11.37 -14.37
N LEU A 24 6.25 12.10 -14.78
CA LEU A 24 7.24 12.69 -13.87
C LEU A 24 6.70 13.89 -13.08
N GLU A 25 5.81 14.70 -13.67
CA GLU A 25 5.28 15.91 -13.04
C GLU A 25 3.98 15.70 -12.24
N ARG A 26 3.48 14.46 -12.15
CA ARG A 26 2.20 14.15 -11.47
C ARG A 26 2.23 14.42 -9.95
N GLY A 27 3.43 14.57 -9.38
CA GLY A 27 3.64 14.81 -7.95
C GLY A 27 3.21 13.65 -7.06
N TYR A 28 3.49 13.75 -5.76
CA TYR A 28 3.07 12.78 -4.77
C TYR A 28 1.85 13.32 -4.03
N ASN A 29 0.76 12.57 -4.10
CA ASN A 29 -0.48 12.92 -3.44
C ASN A 29 -0.68 11.98 -2.24
N PRO A 30 -1.13 12.50 -1.09
CA PRO A 30 -1.41 11.65 0.06
C PRO A 30 -2.50 10.61 -0.30
N PRO A 31 -2.39 9.36 0.18
CA PRO A 31 -3.37 8.31 -0.10
C PRO A 31 -4.64 8.53 0.73
N LEU A 32 -5.43 9.55 0.37
CA LEU A 32 -6.59 10.01 1.15
C LEU A 32 -7.62 8.91 1.44
N GLY A 33 -7.82 7.96 0.52
CA GLY A 33 -8.68 6.81 0.74
C GLY A 33 -8.21 5.95 1.92
N LEU A 34 -6.91 5.66 2.00
CA LEU A 34 -6.34 4.92 3.14
C LEU A 34 -6.38 5.73 4.43
N LEU A 35 -6.08 7.03 4.36
CA LEU A 35 -6.12 7.92 5.53
C LEU A 35 -7.55 8.07 6.09
N TYR A 36 -8.56 8.05 5.23
CA TYR A 36 -9.96 8.04 5.65
C TYR A 36 -10.32 6.75 6.38
N LEU A 37 -9.96 5.58 5.82
CA LEU A 37 -10.16 4.29 6.48
C LEU A 37 -9.40 4.21 7.82
N ALA A 38 -8.16 4.70 7.85
CA ALA A 38 -7.34 4.70 9.05
C ALA A 38 -7.97 5.54 10.16
N SER A 39 -8.32 6.79 9.88
CA SER A 39 -8.93 7.70 10.86
C SER A 39 -10.28 7.20 11.35
N TYR A 40 -11.11 6.65 10.46
CA TYR A 40 -12.40 6.06 10.84
C TYR A 40 -12.21 4.83 11.74
N ALA A 41 -11.35 3.88 11.34
CA ALA A 41 -11.11 2.67 12.13
C ALA A 41 -10.46 3.00 13.48
N GLN A 42 -9.54 3.96 13.54
CA GLN A 42 -8.98 4.47 14.79
C GLN A 42 -10.05 5.09 15.71
N LYS A 43 -11.03 5.80 15.15
CA LYS A 43 -12.09 6.45 15.91
C LYS A 43 -13.12 5.48 16.48
N TYR A 44 -13.46 4.42 15.74
CA TYR A 44 -14.60 3.55 16.05
C TYR A 44 -14.22 2.14 16.48
N THR A 45 -12.92 1.80 16.54
CA THR A 45 -12.45 0.48 16.97
C THR A 45 -11.24 0.59 17.90
N ASN A 46 -10.93 -0.49 18.62
CA ASN A 46 -9.72 -0.60 19.44
C ASN A 46 -8.56 -1.26 18.66
N HIS A 47 -8.55 -1.18 17.33
CA HIS A 47 -7.50 -1.75 16.50
C HIS A 47 -6.34 -0.76 16.32
N LYS A 48 -5.11 -1.28 16.28
CA LYS A 48 -3.94 -0.47 15.98
C LYS A 48 -3.83 -0.37 14.46
N ILE A 49 -4.04 0.81 13.90
CA ILE A 49 -3.98 1.05 12.46
C ILE A 49 -2.69 1.79 12.13
N GLU A 50 -1.92 1.24 11.19
CA GLU A 50 -0.68 1.82 10.68
C GLU A 50 -0.82 2.00 9.17
N VAL A 51 -0.43 3.17 8.66
CA VAL A 51 -0.40 3.47 7.22
C VAL A 51 1.07 3.51 6.81
N LEU A 52 1.41 2.72 5.79
CA LEU A 52 2.73 2.69 5.17
C LEU A 52 2.64 3.38 3.82
N ASP A 53 3.12 4.62 3.77
CA ASP A 53 3.20 5.39 2.54
C ASP A 53 4.58 5.23 1.93
N THR A 54 4.73 4.19 1.11
CA THR A 54 6.05 3.78 0.59
C THR A 54 6.71 4.83 -0.29
N ILE A 55 5.94 5.77 -0.85
CA ILE A 55 6.45 6.84 -1.69
C ILE A 55 7.08 7.92 -0.81
N VAL A 56 6.35 8.39 0.21
CA VAL A 56 6.82 9.44 1.13
C VAL A 56 7.92 8.91 2.06
N GLU A 57 7.84 7.64 2.47
CA GLU A 57 8.86 6.98 3.28
C GLU A 57 10.07 6.49 2.46
N GLU A 58 10.06 6.71 1.13
CA GLU A 58 11.13 6.31 0.19
C GLU A 58 11.52 4.82 0.29
N LEU A 59 10.53 3.95 0.57
CA LEU A 59 10.77 2.54 0.82
C LEU A 59 10.82 1.73 -0.48
N ASP A 60 11.84 0.88 -0.57
CA ASP A 60 11.89 -0.21 -1.55
C ASP A 60 11.31 -1.51 -0.98
N TYR A 61 11.30 -2.59 -1.77
CA TYR A 61 10.72 -3.86 -1.33
C TYR A 61 11.41 -4.47 -0.10
N PRO A 62 12.75 -4.47 0.03
CA PRO A 62 13.41 -4.81 1.29
C PRO A 62 12.93 -3.94 2.46
N GLY A 63 12.85 -2.62 2.29
CA GLY A 63 12.34 -1.72 3.32
C GLY A 63 10.90 -2.05 3.73
N ILE A 64 10.01 -2.28 2.76
CA ILE A 64 8.62 -2.71 2.99
C ILE A 64 8.59 -4.03 3.78
N GLU A 65 9.43 -5.00 3.41
CA GLU A 65 9.53 -6.29 4.09
C GLU A 65 9.93 -6.12 5.56
N GLU A 66 10.95 -5.31 5.85
CA GLU A 66 11.39 -5.03 7.23
C GLU A 66 10.30 -4.32 8.04
N ARG A 67 9.63 -3.32 7.46
CA ARG A 67 8.50 -2.64 8.13
C ARG A 67 7.36 -3.61 8.46
N ILE A 68 7.03 -4.54 7.56
CA ILE A 68 6.01 -5.57 7.84
C ILE A 68 6.46 -6.49 8.99
N LYS A 69 7.74 -6.91 9.01
CA LYS A 69 8.30 -7.75 10.09
C LYS A 69 8.32 -7.05 11.45
N GLU A 70 8.54 -5.74 11.47
CA GLU A 70 8.50 -4.92 12.69
C GLU A 70 7.07 -4.77 13.21
N ILE A 71 6.13 -4.41 12.33
CA ILE A 71 4.73 -4.14 12.67
C ILE A 71 4.03 -5.43 13.11
N LYS A 72 4.33 -6.55 12.43
CA LYS A 72 3.67 -7.86 12.59
C LYS A 72 2.14 -7.74 12.49
N PRO A 73 1.62 -7.28 11.34
CA PRO A 73 0.19 -7.04 11.18
C PRO A 73 -0.60 -8.35 11.19
N ASP A 74 -1.82 -8.28 11.72
CA ASP A 74 -2.79 -9.37 11.67
C ASP A 74 -3.54 -9.38 10.34
N VAL A 75 -3.60 -8.23 9.63
CA VAL A 75 -4.21 -8.07 8.30
C VAL A 75 -3.53 -6.92 7.56
N VAL A 76 -3.38 -7.07 6.23
CA VAL A 76 -2.80 -6.05 5.35
C VAL A 76 -3.83 -5.61 4.30
N GLY A 77 -4.15 -4.33 4.29
CA GLY A 77 -4.87 -3.68 3.19
C GLY A 77 -3.89 -3.04 2.22
N ILE A 78 -4.09 -3.21 0.92
CA ILE A 78 -3.22 -2.64 -0.12
C ILE A 78 -4.09 -1.82 -1.08
N GLN A 79 -3.78 -0.53 -1.23
CA GLN A 79 -4.39 0.29 -2.26
C GLN A 79 -3.91 -0.19 -3.64
N ALA A 80 -4.83 -0.61 -4.50
CA ALA A 80 -4.54 -1.00 -5.87
C ALA A 80 -5.24 -0.04 -6.84
N MET A 81 -4.46 0.47 -7.78
CA MET A 81 -4.95 1.13 -8.99
C MET A 81 -4.35 0.44 -10.20
N SER A 82 -4.97 0.60 -11.37
CA SER A 82 -4.48 0.00 -12.63
C SER A 82 -3.00 0.31 -12.88
N PHE A 83 -2.57 1.54 -12.58
CA PHE A 83 -1.18 1.98 -12.78
C PHE A 83 -0.19 1.37 -11.78
N THR A 84 -0.63 1.05 -10.57
CA THR A 84 0.22 0.51 -9.48
C THR A 84 -0.01 -0.98 -9.21
N LEU A 85 -0.76 -1.66 -10.09
CA LEU A 85 -1.19 -3.05 -9.88
C LEU A 85 0.00 -4.00 -9.69
N ILE A 86 1.07 -3.83 -10.47
CA ILE A 86 2.27 -4.68 -10.37
C ILE A 86 2.90 -4.52 -8.98
N ASP A 87 3.09 -3.29 -8.53
CA ASP A 87 3.66 -2.99 -7.21
C ASP A 87 2.76 -3.47 -6.07
N ALA A 88 1.44 -3.33 -6.20
CA ALA A 88 0.48 -3.83 -5.23
C ALA A 88 0.56 -5.37 -5.09
N LEU A 89 0.68 -6.09 -6.21
CA LEU A 89 0.86 -7.55 -6.22
C LEU A 89 2.20 -7.96 -5.61
N LEU A 90 3.27 -7.19 -5.85
CA LEU A 90 4.59 -7.45 -5.26
C LEU A 90 4.57 -7.24 -3.73
N CYS A 91 3.91 -6.19 -3.24
CA CYS A 91 3.67 -6.01 -1.80
C CYS A 91 2.90 -7.19 -1.21
N ALA A 92 1.83 -7.66 -1.87
CA ALA A 92 1.09 -8.84 -1.41
C ALA A 92 1.97 -10.10 -1.37
N LYS A 93 2.84 -10.32 -2.36
CA LYS A 93 3.79 -11.44 -2.36
C LYS A 93 4.78 -11.35 -1.20
N ILE A 94 5.27 -10.16 -0.87
CA ILE A 94 6.14 -9.95 0.30
C ILE A 94 5.41 -10.36 1.58
N VAL A 95 4.17 -9.87 1.79
CA VAL A 95 3.35 -10.26 2.95
C VAL A 95 3.21 -11.77 3.03
N LYS A 96 2.86 -12.44 1.92
CA LYS A 96 2.67 -13.90 1.88
C LYS A 96 3.95 -14.71 2.07
N ARG A 97 5.11 -14.15 1.71
CA ARG A 97 6.42 -14.76 1.98
C ARG A 97 6.80 -14.66 3.46
N ILE A 98 6.44 -13.56 4.12
CA ILE A 98 6.64 -13.39 5.57
C ILE A 98 5.72 -14.36 6.33
N ASP A 99 4.43 -14.32 6.04
CA ASP A 99 3.45 -15.25 6.60
C ASP A 99 2.25 -15.42 5.65
N LYS A 100 2.07 -16.66 5.17
CA LYS A 100 0.97 -17.04 4.27
C LYS A 100 -0.41 -16.84 4.90
N HIS A 101 -0.50 -16.83 6.23
CA HIS A 101 -1.74 -16.73 6.99
C HIS A 101 -2.24 -15.30 7.17
N ILE A 102 -1.40 -14.28 7.03
CA ILE A 102 -1.82 -12.87 7.10
C ILE A 102 -2.80 -12.60 5.94
N PRO A 103 -4.07 -12.24 6.18
CA PRO A 103 -5.00 -11.90 5.12
C PRO A 103 -4.53 -10.63 4.40
N VAL A 104 -4.63 -10.65 3.07
CA VAL A 104 -4.30 -9.51 2.20
C VAL A 104 -5.58 -9.09 1.49
N VAL A 105 -5.95 -7.81 1.63
CA VAL A 105 -7.14 -7.23 1.02
C VAL A 105 -6.71 -6.14 0.05
N PHE A 106 -7.12 -6.27 -1.21
CA PHE A 106 -6.98 -5.18 -2.18
C PHE A 106 -8.20 -4.28 -2.15
N GLY A 107 -7.98 -2.97 -2.22
CA GLY A 107 -9.04 -1.97 -2.31
C GLY A 107 -8.59 -0.77 -3.14
N GLY A 108 -9.45 0.23 -3.29
CA GLY A 108 -9.22 1.38 -4.16
C GLY A 108 -10.25 1.46 -5.28
N PRO A 109 -10.27 2.54 -6.08
CA PRO A 109 -11.37 2.85 -6.99
C PRO A 109 -11.42 2.01 -8.28
N HIS A 110 -10.34 1.30 -8.62
CA HIS A 110 -10.28 0.50 -9.86
C HIS A 110 -10.57 -1.01 -9.68
N PRO A 111 -10.16 -1.68 -8.58
CA PRO A 111 -10.50 -3.09 -8.36
C PRO A 111 -11.95 -3.34 -7.94
N THR A 112 -12.75 -2.30 -7.67
CA THR A 112 -14.16 -2.34 -7.26
C THR A 112 -15.05 -1.72 -8.32
#